data_AF-F8JIA3-F1
#
_entry.id   AF-F8JIA3-F1
#
_cell.length_a   1.000
_cell.length_b   1.000
_cell.length_c   1.000
_cell.angle_alpha   90.00
_cell.angle_beta   90.00
_cell.angle_gamma   90.00
#
_symmetry.space_group_name_H-M   'P 1'
#
loop_
_entity.id
_entity.type
_entity.pdbx_description
1 polymer ?
#
loop_
_entity_poly.entity_id
_entity_poly.type
_entity_poly.pdbx_seq_one_letter_code
_entity_poly.pdbx_strand_id
1 'polypeptide(L)' 'MRTHGYSAEELSRFYAVLDRAVREAAEREIELSIPTMVQRLFFAADHGEREADRLIAAIFGDAVTVSCASAA' A
#
# COMPACT_ATOMS: atom_id res chain seq x y z
N MET A 1 -3.29 -21.68 4.29
CA MET A 1 -1.84 -21.47 4.53
C MET A 1 -1.60 -19.98 4.70
N ARG A 2 -0.85 -19.56 5.73
CA ARG A 2 -0.51 -18.15 5.95
C ARG A 2 0.97 -17.95 5.66
N THR A 3 1.32 -16.97 4.83
CA THR A 3 2.71 -16.61 4.52
C THR A 3 2.95 -15.25 5.15
N HIS A 4 3.89 -15.17 6.10
CA HIS A 4 4.20 -13.93 6.85
C HIS A 4 2.98 -13.24 7.48
N GLY A 5 2.02 -14.02 8.01
CA GLY A 5 0.81 -13.48 8.64
C GLY A 5 -0.36 -13.25 7.69
N TYR A 6 -0.15 -13.27 6.37
CA TYR A 6 -1.17 -13.05 5.36
C TYR A 6 -1.73 -14.35 4.79
N SER A 7 -3.04 -14.39 4.54
CA SER A 7 -3.68 -15.44 3.75
C SER A 7 -3.35 -15.31 2.26
N ALA A 8 -3.49 -16.40 1.51
CA ALA A 8 -3.33 -16.37 0.05
C ALA A 8 -4.31 -15.39 -0.63
N GLU A 9 -5.51 -15.24 -0.06
CA GLU A 9 -6.51 -14.29 -0.55
C GLU A 9 -6.07 -12.83 -0.34
N GLU A 10 -5.55 -12.50 0.85
CA GLU A 10 -4.98 -11.17 1.13
C GLU A 10 -3.82 -10.85 0.19
N LEU A 11 -2.90 -11.79 -0.02
CA LEU A 11 -1.79 -11.60 -0.94
C LEU A 11 -2.25 -11.38 -2.39
N SER A 12 -3.29 -12.10 -2.83
CA SER A 12 -3.87 -11.88 -4.16
C SER A 12 -4.48 -10.48 -4.30
N ARG A 13 -5.11 -9.97 -3.23
CA ARG A 13 -5.67 -8.61 -3.21
C ARG A 13 -4.55 -7.56 -3.23
N PHE A 14 -3.47 -7.77 -2.48
CA PHE A 14 -2.32 -6.88 -2.47
C PHE A 14 -1.60 -6.84 -3.83
N TYR A 15 -1.53 -7.96 -4.53
CA TYR A 15 -1.01 -7.99 -5.90
C TYR A 15 -1.85 -7.12 -6.85
N ALA A 16 -3.18 -7.20 -6.78
CA ALA A 16 -4.07 -6.36 -7.58
C ALA A 16 -3.92 -4.86 -7.26
N VAL A 17 -3.73 -4.53 -5.97
CA VAL A 17 -3.43 -3.16 -5.53
C VAL A 17 -2.11 -2.67 -6.11
N LEU A 18 -1.06 -3.49 -6.06
CA LEU A 18 0.26 -3.15 -6.59
C LEU A 18 0.23 -2.96 -8.12
N ASP A 19 -0.44 -3.85 -8.86
CA ASP A 19 -0.61 -3.72 -10.32
C ASP A 19 -1.29 -2.41 -10.71
N ARG A 20 -2.38 -2.07 -10.00
CA ARG A 20 -3.07 -0.79 -10.20
C ARG A 20 -2.17 0.40 -9.89
N ALA A 21 -1.44 0.37 -8.77
CA ALA A 21 -0.54 1.47 -8.40
C ALA A 21 0.61 1.64 -9.41
N VAL A 22 1.19 0.54 -9.92
CA VAL A 22 2.23 0.59 -10.96
C VAL A 22 1.68 1.23 -12.24
N ARG A 23 0.46 0.88 -12.65
CA ARG A 23 -0.19 1.49 -13.82
C ARG A 23 -0.44 2.98 -13.61
N GLU A 24 -1.00 3.36 -12.46
CA GLU A 24 -1.24 4.77 -12.13
C GLU A 24 0.05 5.58 -12.07
N ALA A 25 1.14 5.00 -11.56
CA ALA A 25 2.46 5.64 -11.56
C ALA A 25 2.98 5.88 -12.99
N ALA A 26 2.82 4.89 -13.87
CA ALA A 26 3.23 5.01 -15.27
C ALA A 26 2.39 6.04 -16.04
N GLU A 27 1.07 6.05 -15.84
CA GLU A 27 0.16 7.00 -16.48
C GLU A 27 0.39 8.46 -16.05
N ARG A 28 0.89 8.66 -14.81
CA ARG A 28 1.11 9.98 -14.21
C ARG A 28 2.57 10.40 -14.21
N GLU A 29 3.46 9.64 -14.86
CA GLU A 29 4.92 9.85 -14.89
C GLU A 29 5.53 10.03 -13.48
N ILE A 30 5.03 9.27 -12.50
CA ILE A 30 5.52 9.31 -11.13
C ILE A 30 6.77 8.43 -11.02
N GLU A 31 7.90 9.04 -10.68
CA GLU A 31 9.15 8.33 -10.38
C GLU A 31 9.09 7.69 -8.98
N LEU A 32 8.46 6.52 -8.88
CA LEU A 32 8.42 5.71 -7.66
C LEU A 32 8.88 4.29 -7.96
N SER A 33 9.89 3.82 -7.21
CA SER A 33 10.43 2.47 -7.42
C SER A 33 9.45 1.39 -6.94
N ILE A 34 9.32 0.28 -7.68
CA ILE A 34 8.51 -0.88 -7.28
C ILE A 34 8.87 -1.37 -5.86
N PRO A 35 10.16 -1.48 -5.47
CA PRO A 35 10.50 -1.83 -4.08
C PRO A 35 9.89 -0.88 -3.05
N THR A 36 9.88 0.43 -3.32
CA THR A 36 9.26 1.43 -2.43
C THR A 36 7.74 1.24 -2.36
N MET A 37 7.08 0.96 -3.48
CA MET A 37 5.64 0.71 -3.53
C MET A 37 5.26 -0.51 -2.69
N VAL A 38 6.02 -1.61 -2.83
CA VAL A 38 5.85 -2.83 -2.05
C VAL A 38 6.05 -2.55 -0.56
N GLN A 39 7.11 -1.84 -0.18
CA GLN A 39 7.36 -1.49 1.22
C GLN A 39 6.21 -0.69 1.83
N ARG A 40 5.70 0.33 1.13
CA ARG A 40 4.59 1.18 1.62
C ARG A 40 3.27 0.41 1.71
N LEU A 41 3.00 -0.48 0.75
CA LEU A 41 1.83 -1.35 0.75
C LEU A 41 1.81 -2.25 1.99
N PHE A 42 2.91 -2.98 2.23
CA PHE A 42 2.99 -3.90 3.36
C PHE A 42 3.05 -3.15 4.69
N PHE A 43 3.68 -1.97 4.75
CA PHE A 43 3.62 -1.11 5.93
C PHE A 43 2.17 -0.76 6.29
N ALA A 44 1.36 -0.29 5.34
CA ALA A 44 -0.05 0.01 5.60
C ALA A 44 -0.85 -1.24 6.00
N ALA A 45 -0.60 -2.38 5.34
CA ALA A 45 -1.24 -3.65 5.67
C ALA A 45 -0.87 -4.15 7.08
N ASP A 46 0.39 -4.00 7.51
CA ASP A 46 0.82 -4.35 8.87
C ASP A 46 0.13 -3.49 9.93
N HIS A 47 -0.28 -2.26 9.57
CA HIS A 47 -1.06 -1.35 10.44
C HIS A 47 -2.58 -1.57 10.36
N GLY A 48 -3.03 -2.63 9.69
CA GLY A 48 -4.43 -3.04 9.64
C GLY A 48 -5.22 -2.53 8.45
N GLU A 49 -4.62 -1.74 7.55
CA GLU A 49 -5.32 -1.31 6.34
C GLU A 49 -5.54 -2.49 5.39
N ARG A 50 -6.76 -2.61 4.87
CA ARG A 50 -7.15 -3.68 3.93
C ARG A 50 -7.90 -3.16 2.70
N GLU A 51 -8.38 -1.92 2.76
CA GLU A 51 -9.13 -1.28 1.69
C GLU A 51 -8.20 -0.89 0.54
N ALA A 52 -8.55 -1.32 -0.68
CA ALA A 52 -7.68 -1.18 -1.85
C ALA A 52 -7.29 0.29 -2.13
N ASP A 53 -8.25 1.21 -2.12
CA ASP A 53 -7.98 2.63 -2.40
C ASP A 53 -7.11 3.27 -1.31
N ARG A 54 -7.25 2.86 -0.05
CA ARG A 54 -6.40 3.34 1.06
C ARG A 54 -4.97 2.82 0.94
N LEU A 55 -4.81 1.57 0.52
CA LEU A 55 -3.50 0.99 0.27
C LEU A 55 -2.79 1.66 -0.92
N ILE A 56 -3.53 2.03 -1.97
CA ILE A 56 -2.98 2.81 -3.10
C ILE A 56 -2.56 4.21 -2.65
N ALA A 57 -3.41 4.90 -1.87
CA ALA A 57 -3.05 6.20 -1.28
C ALA A 57 -1.79 6.08 -0.40
N ALA A 58 -1.66 4.99 0.36
CA ALA A 58 -0.46 4.73 1.16
C ALA A 58 0.79 4.48 0.30
N ILE A 59 0.66 3.78 -0.83
CA ILE A 59 1.75 3.60 -1.80
C ILE A 59 2.26 4.96 -2.32
N PHE A 60 1.36 5.86 -2.70
CA PHE A 60 1.77 7.17 -3.22
C PHE A 60 2.22 8.17 -2.14
N GLY A 61 1.95 7.86 -0.87
CA GLY A 61 2.37 8.68 0.27
C GLY A 61 1.29 9.64 0.78
N ASP A 62 0.08 9.58 0.24
CA ASP A 62 -1.05 10.41 0.67
C ASP A 62 -1.61 9.97 2.04
N ALA A 63 -1.31 8.75 2.49
CA ALA A 63 -1.86 8.20 3.73
C ALA A 63 -1.14 8.62 5.03
N VAL A 64 -0.03 9.37 4.98
CA VAL A 64 0.70 9.82 6.19
C VAL A 64 0.40 11.30 6.49
N THR A 65 -0.88 11.66 6.51
CA THR A 65 -1.35 12.85 7.26
C THR A 65 -2.40 12.52 8.32
N VAL A 66 -2.72 11.24 8.51
CA VAL A 66 -3.56 10.81 9.64
C VAL A 66 -2.65 10.27 10.74
N SER A 67 -2.60 11.01 11.86
CA SER A 67 -2.05 10.64 13.16
C SER A 67 -0.62 11.06 13.52
N CYS A 68 -0.36 12.37 13.49
CA CYS A 68 0.46 13.06 14.50
C CYS A 68 -0.21 14.40 14.87
N ALA A 69 -1.48 14.32 15.29
CA ALA A 69 -2.22 15.44 15.88
C ALA A 69 -3.02 14.95 17.08
N SER A 70 -2.37 14.23 18.00
CA SER A 70 -2.85 14.05 19.38
C SER A 70 -1.73 13.44 20.22
N ALA A 71 -0.95 14.30 20.89
CA ALA A 71 -0.27 14.09 22.19
C ALA A 71 1.06 14.85 22.24
N ALA A 72 0.99 16.14 22.61
CA ALA A 72 1.85 16.86 23.56
C ALA A 72 1.57 18.36 23.46
#